data_AF-A0A940LBT2-F1
#
_entry.id   AF-A0A940LBT2-F1
#
_cell.length_a   1.000
_cell.length_b   1.000
_cell.length_c   1.000
_cell.angle_alpha   90.00
_cell.angle_beta   90.00
_cell.angle_gamma   90.00
#
_symmetry.space_group_name_H-M   'P 1'
#
loop_
_entity.id
_entity.type
_entity.pdbx_description
1 polymer ?
#
loop_
_entity_poly.entity_id
_entity_poly.type
_entity_poly.pdbx_seq_one_letter_code
_entity_poly.pdbx_strand_id
1 'polypeptide(L)'
;MHTINIDELEGYDANGIYAYIMLHNYEEYKIIFPKETVKDLDVNFDVFWEYHIAAIIGQKFFEVADTFAYYVPSIYKTQPFSFDITIKAHEQLIDALHFIITGVFEKDTDITIKFHEEATKLFTEAFANEELLVACWGLIEVANRHID
;
A
#
# COMPACT_ATOMS: atom_id res chain seq x y z
N MET A 1 13.71 -11.98 6.90
CA MET A 1 12.44 -11.52 6.32
C MET A 1 11.21 -12.20 6.93
N HIS A 2 10.38 -11.45 7.66
CA HIS A 2 9.04 -11.86 8.15
C HIS A 2 7.97 -11.47 7.13
N THR A 3 6.86 -12.19 7.05
CA THR A 3 5.76 -11.87 6.11
C THR A 3 4.54 -11.38 6.86
N ILE A 4 3.97 -10.26 6.40
CA ILE A 4 2.75 -9.66 6.93
C ILE A 4 1.73 -9.65 5.79
N ASN A 5 0.59 -10.32 5.97
CA ASN A 5 -0.57 -10.12 5.11
C ASN A 5 -1.40 -8.99 5.72
N ILE A 6 -1.64 -7.91 4.98
CA ILE A 6 -2.32 -6.73 5.52
C ILE A 6 -3.72 -7.07 6.06
N ASP A 7 -4.43 -8.00 5.42
CA ASP A 7 -5.77 -8.44 5.83
C ASP A 7 -5.79 -9.13 7.20
N GLU A 8 -4.67 -9.72 7.64
CA GLU A 8 -4.57 -10.32 8.99
C GLU A 8 -4.63 -9.27 10.10
N LEU A 9 -4.39 -8.00 9.75
CA LEU A 9 -4.39 -6.87 10.65
C LEU A 9 -5.70 -6.06 10.55
N GLU A 10 -6.69 -6.51 9.76
CA GLU A 10 -8.00 -5.87 9.70
C GLU A 10 -8.63 -5.80 11.10
N GLY A 11 -9.09 -4.61 11.48
CA GLY A 11 -9.70 -4.34 12.79
C GLY A 11 -8.71 -4.21 13.95
N TYR A 12 -7.40 -4.27 13.70
CA TYR A 12 -6.41 -3.95 14.71
C TYR A 12 -6.31 -2.43 14.89
N ASP A 13 -6.38 -1.98 16.14
CA ASP A 13 -6.04 -0.59 16.48
C ASP A 13 -4.50 -0.41 16.53
N ALA A 14 -4.04 0.83 16.74
CA ALA A 14 -2.62 1.14 16.85
C ALA A 14 -1.88 0.28 17.91
N ASN A 15 -2.54 -0.06 19.03
CA ASN A 15 -1.94 -0.89 20.08
C ASN A 15 -1.82 -2.36 19.65
N GLY A 16 -2.81 -2.87 18.93
CA GLY A 16 -2.79 -4.21 18.34
C GLY A 16 -1.66 -4.34 17.33
N ILE A 17 -1.50 -3.36 16.44
CA ILE A 17 -0.41 -3.33 15.45
C ILE A 17 0.94 -3.24 16.15
N TYR A 18 1.06 -2.37 17.16
CA TYR A 18 2.27 -2.26 17.98
C TYR A 18 2.65 -3.62 18.60
N ALA A 19 1.70 -4.28 19.26
CA ALA A 19 1.93 -5.58 19.89
C ALA A 19 2.34 -6.64 18.86
N TYR A 20 1.70 -6.66 17.69
CA TYR A 20 2.03 -7.57 16.60
C TYR A 20 3.48 -7.37 16.11
N ILE A 21 3.89 -6.13 15.84
CA ILE A 21 5.23 -5.83 15.34
C ILE A 21 6.30 -6.12 16.39
N MET A 22 6.07 -5.71 17.65
CA MET A 22 7.04 -5.92 18.73
C MET A 22 7.21 -7.39 19.13
N LEU A 23 6.20 -8.24 18.92
CA LEU A 23 6.31 -9.68 19.16
C LEU A 23 7.30 -10.34 18.19
N HIS A 24 7.35 -9.84 16.95
CA HIS A 24 8.15 -10.42 15.88
C HIS A 24 9.54 -9.78 15.79
N ASN A 25 9.65 -8.46 16.01
CA ASN A 25 10.91 -7.69 16.13
C ASN A 25 11.96 -8.01 15.04
N TYR A 26 11.52 -8.09 13.78
CA TYR A 26 12.40 -8.25 12.62
C TYR A 26 12.75 -6.88 12.02
N GLU A 27 13.85 -6.82 11.28
CA GLU A 27 14.23 -5.61 10.52
C GLU A 27 13.79 -5.68 9.05
N GLU A 28 13.49 -6.88 8.55
CA GLU A 28 13.11 -7.14 7.17
C GLU A 28 11.69 -7.70 7.08
N TYR A 29 10.85 -7.06 6.28
CA TYR A 29 9.46 -7.46 6.09
C TYR A 29 9.12 -7.62 4.61
N LYS A 30 8.33 -8.65 4.33
CA LYS A 30 7.55 -8.79 3.10
C LYS A 30 6.10 -8.51 3.43
N ILE A 31 5.56 -7.43 2.92
CA ILE A 31 4.17 -7.05 3.14
C ILE A 31 3.36 -7.43 1.90
N ILE A 32 2.23 -8.10 2.12
CA ILE A 32 1.33 -8.59 1.08
C ILE A 32 0.02 -7.83 1.17
N PHE A 33 -0.38 -7.22 0.06
CA PHE A 33 -1.69 -6.61 -0.12
C PHE A 33 -2.46 -7.42 -1.16
N PRO A 34 -3.66 -7.92 -0.85
CA PRO A 34 -4.43 -8.75 -1.76
C PRO A 34 -4.74 -8.00 -3.06
N LYS A 35 -4.96 -8.78 -4.12
CA LYS A 35 -5.46 -8.31 -5.40
C LYS A 35 -6.60 -9.22 -5.82
N GLU A 36 -7.80 -8.68 -5.87
CA GLU A 36 -9.01 -9.41 -6.21
C GLU A 36 -9.37 -9.27 -7.69
N THR A 37 -9.03 -8.14 -8.32
CA THR A 37 -9.46 -7.88 -9.69
C THR A 37 -8.75 -8.75 -10.71
N VAL A 38 -9.43 -9.02 -11.82
CA VAL A 38 -8.93 -9.60 -13.05
C VAL A 38 -9.57 -8.83 -14.20
N LYS A 39 -8.75 -8.22 -15.06
CA LYS A 39 -9.18 -7.31 -16.14
C LYS A 39 -10.32 -7.83 -17.04
N ASP A 40 -10.40 -9.13 -17.27
CA ASP A 40 -11.44 -9.73 -18.13
C ASP A 40 -12.74 -10.06 -17.37
N LEU A 41 -12.72 -9.94 -16.05
CA LEU A 41 -13.83 -10.25 -15.14
C LEU A 41 -14.41 -8.99 -14.48
N ASP A 42 -13.59 -7.97 -14.26
CA ASP A 42 -13.92 -6.77 -13.50
C ASP A 42 -13.91 -5.50 -14.37
N VAL A 43 -14.59 -4.44 -13.90
CA VAL A 43 -14.62 -3.18 -14.66
C VAL A 43 -13.28 -2.46 -14.56
N ASN A 44 -12.97 -1.62 -15.56
CA ASN A 44 -11.71 -0.86 -15.60
C ASN A 44 -11.46 -0.09 -14.30
N PHE A 45 -12.51 0.52 -13.75
CA PHE A 45 -12.42 1.31 -12.54
C PHE A 45 -11.96 0.49 -11.33
N ASP A 46 -12.37 -0.79 -11.22
CA ASP A 46 -11.93 -1.66 -10.12
C ASP A 46 -10.42 -1.94 -10.24
N VAL A 47 -9.94 -2.20 -11.46
CA VAL A 47 -8.51 -2.35 -11.75
C VAL A 47 -7.76 -1.05 -11.46
N PHE A 48 -8.29 0.11 -11.84
CA PHE A 48 -7.72 1.41 -11.49
C PHE A 48 -7.58 1.54 -9.97
N TRP A 49 -8.67 1.28 -9.24
CA TRP A 49 -8.73 1.47 -7.81
C TRP A 49 -7.73 0.60 -7.07
N GLU A 50 -7.64 -0.70 -7.37
CA GLU A 50 -6.69 -1.58 -6.68
C GLU A 50 -5.23 -1.17 -6.91
N TYR A 51 -4.85 -0.84 -8.15
CA TYR A 51 -3.48 -0.41 -8.43
C TYR A 51 -3.17 0.97 -7.85
N HIS A 52 -4.17 1.86 -7.80
CA HIS A 52 -4.06 3.17 -7.17
C HIS A 52 -3.83 3.04 -5.66
N ILE A 53 -4.61 2.20 -4.99
CA ILE A 53 -4.48 1.92 -3.55
C ILE A 53 -3.14 1.23 -3.25
N ALA A 54 -2.75 0.22 -4.04
CA ALA A 54 -1.46 -0.43 -3.89
C ALA A 54 -0.28 0.55 -4.05
N ALA A 55 -0.41 1.57 -4.90
CA ALA A 55 0.63 2.57 -5.10
C ALA A 55 0.83 3.47 -3.86
N ILE A 56 -0.24 3.95 -3.22
CA ILE A 56 -0.12 4.74 -1.99
C ILE A 56 0.39 3.88 -0.82
N ILE A 57 -0.02 2.62 -0.72
CA ILE A 57 0.52 1.66 0.27
C ILE A 57 2.04 1.53 0.09
N GLY A 58 2.49 1.27 -1.14
CA GLY A 58 3.92 1.17 -1.45
C GLY A 58 4.68 2.47 -1.16
N GLN A 59 4.08 3.63 -1.43
CA GLN A 59 4.67 4.92 -1.10
C GLN A 59 4.87 5.09 0.42
N LYS A 60 3.90 4.68 1.25
CA LYS A 60 4.03 4.72 2.71
C LYS A 60 5.12 3.81 3.26
N PHE A 61 5.26 2.61 2.69
CA PHE A 61 6.37 1.74 3.06
C PHE A 61 7.73 2.28 2.59
N PHE A 62 7.79 2.90 1.41
CA PHE A 62 9.01 3.55 0.93
C PHE A 62 9.49 4.67 1.87
N GLU A 63 8.57 5.48 2.40
CA GLU A 63 8.91 6.59 3.33
C GLU A 63 9.63 6.09 4.60
N VAL A 64 9.22 4.93 5.13
CA VAL A 64 9.73 4.38 6.40
C VAL A 64 10.83 3.33 6.26
N ALA A 65 11.17 2.95 5.02
CA ALA A 65 12.17 1.93 4.72
C ALA A 65 13.56 2.51 4.40
N ASP A 66 14.61 1.77 4.75
CA ASP A 66 15.99 1.99 4.28
C ASP A 66 16.19 1.39 2.90
N THR A 67 15.60 0.23 2.64
CA THR A 67 15.58 -0.42 1.33
C THR A 67 14.15 -0.78 0.99
N PHE A 68 13.75 -0.54 -0.26
CA PHE A 68 12.39 -0.78 -0.72
C PHE A 68 12.41 -1.45 -2.10
N ALA A 69 11.65 -2.52 -2.25
CA ALA A 69 11.35 -3.17 -3.52
C ALA A 69 9.88 -3.57 -3.56
N TYR A 70 9.31 -3.66 -4.75
CA TYR A 70 7.92 -4.06 -4.92
C TYR A 70 7.72 -4.91 -6.17
N TYR A 71 6.65 -5.69 -6.15
CA TYR A 71 6.19 -6.49 -7.28
C TYR A 71 4.94 -5.86 -7.90
N VAL A 72 4.94 -5.74 -9.23
CA VAL A 72 3.77 -5.32 -10.01
C VAL A 72 3.08 -6.59 -10.55
N PRO A 73 1.95 -7.03 -9.97
CA PRO A 73 1.23 -8.18 -10.48
C PRO A 73 0.59 -7.88 -11.83
N SER A 74 0.32 -8.94 -12.59
CA SER A 74 -0.41 -8.85 -13.85
C SER A 74 -1.87 -8.48 -13.62
N ILE A 75 -2.43 -7.59 -14.44
CA ILE A 75 -3.86 -7.24 -14.41
C ILE A 75 -4.78 -8.43 -14.71
N TYR A 76 -4.26 -9.51 -15.31
CA TYR A 76 -5.01 -10.71 -15.70
C TYR A 76 -4.94 -11.84 -14.65
N LYS A 77 -4.35 -11.59 -13.48
CA LYS A 77 -4.19 -12.59 -12.42
C LYS A 77 -4.49 -12.00 -11.06
N THR A 78 -4.99 -12.81 -10.14
CA THR A 78 -5.20 -12.47 -8.72
C THR A 78 -3.93 -12.58 -7.88
N GLN A 79 -2.76 -12.49 -8.51
CA GLN A 79 -1.51 -12.52 -7.76
C GLN A 79 -1.41 -11.24 -6.93
N PRO A 80 -1.12 -11.33 -5.62
CA PRO A 80 -1.14 -10.16 -4.76
C PRO A 80 0.00 -9.20 -5.07
N PHE A 81 -0.16 -7.96 -4.62
CA PHE A 81 0.94 -7.00 -4.54
C PHE A 81 1.87 -7.42 -3.39
N SER A 82 3.17 -7.20 -3.57
CA SER A 82 4.13 -7.43 -2.49
C SER A 82 5.15 -6.31 -2.40
N PHE A 83 5.49 -5.93 -1.17
CA PHE A 83 6.48 -4.91 -0.84
C PHE A 83 7.52 -5.54 0.08
N ASP A 84 8.77 -5.58 -0.37
CA ASP A 84 9.90 -6.07 0.42
C ASP A 84 10.66 -4.86 0.97
N ILE A 85 10.74 -4.74 2.28
CA ILE A 85 11.34 -3.60 2.97
C ILE A 85 12.34 -4.02 4.05
N THR A 86 13.35 -3.18 4.23
CA THR A 86 14.16 -3.14 5.46
C THR A 86 13.78 -1.85 6.19
N ILE A 87 13.35 -1.95 7.44
CA ILE A 87 12.81 -0.80 8.18
C ILE A 87 13.89 0.01 8.87
N LYS A 88 13.68 1.34 8.93
CA LYS A 88 14.52 2.26 9.71
C LYS A 88 14.31 2.12 11.21
N ALA A 89 13.04 2.01 11.60
CA ALA A 89 12.57 1.97 12.98
C ALA A 89 11.21 1.29 13.05
N HIS A 90 10.97 0.50 14.10
CA HIS A 90 9.72 -0.23 14.28
C HIS A 90 8.53 0.73 14.47
N GLU A 91 8.74 1.83 15.17
CA GLU A 91 7.71 2.84 15.44
C GLU A 91 7.18 3.44 14.13
N GLN A 92 8.06 3.73 13.17
CA GLN A 92 7.66 4.27 11.87
C GLN A 92 6.87 3.23 11.05
N LEU A 93 7.26 1.96 11.12
CA LEU A 93 6.49 0.88 10.47
C LEU A 93 5.10 0.75 11.09
N ILE A 94 4.99 0.84 12.42
CA ILE A 94 3.72 0.73 13.14
C ILE A 94 2.79 1.88 12.74
N ASP A 95 3.29 3.11 12.69
CA ASP A 95 2.52 4.27 12.26
C ASP A 95 2.05 4.13 10.81
N ALA A 96 2.94 3.67 9.91
CA ALA A 96 2.60 3.43 8.51
C ALA A 96 1.54 2.33 8.36
N LEU A 97 1.70 1.20 9.05
CA LEU A 97 0.71 0.11 9.03
C LEU A 97 -0.63 0.56 9.57
N HIS A 98 -0.66 1.28 10.70
CA HIS A 98 -1.91 1.81 11.26
C HIS A 98 -2.61 2.76 10.29
N PHE A 99 -1.86 3.68 9.67
CA PHE A 99 -2.41 4.56 8.65
C PHE A 99 -2.98 3.80 7.45
N ILE A 100 -2.28 2.76 6.96
CA ILE A 100 -2.72 1.93 5.83
C ILE A 100 -3.96 1.11 6.20
N ILE A 101 -3.94 0.40 7.33
CA ILE A 101 -5.01 -0.51 7.75
C ILE A 101 -6.30 0.27 7.97
N THR A 102 -6.25 1.36 8.75
CA THR A 102 -7.42 2.22 8.94
C THR A 102 -7.84 2.88 7.62
N GLY A 103 -6.88 3.32 6.80
CA GLY A 103 -7.14 3.93 5.50
C GLY A 103 -7.85 3.02 4.50
N VAL A 104 -7.56 1.72 4.54
CA VAL A 104 -8.08 0.72 3.61
C VAL A 104 -9.38 0.07 4.10
N PHE A 105 -9.45 -0.30 5.39
CA PHE A 105 -10.51 -1.16 5.90
C PHE A 105 -11.59 -0.43 6.70
N GLU A 106 -11.24 0.68 7.35
CA GLU A 106 -12.21 1.43 8.15
C GLU A 106 -12.96 2.46 7.30
N LYS A 107 -14.21 2.72 7.66
CA LYS A 107 -15.09 3.67 6.98
C LYS A 107 -15.29 4.91 7.81
N ASP A 108 -15.38 6.06 7.14
CA ASP A 108 -15.82 7.34 7.71
C ASP A 108 -14.97 7.84 8.89
N THR A 109 -13.67 7.53 8.89
CA THR A 109 -12.70 8.10 9.84
C THR A 109 -11.89 9.23 9.20
N ASP A 110 -11.35 10.14 10.02
CA ASP A 110 -10.44 11.19 9.54
C ASP A 110 -9.19 10.60 8.86
N ILE A 111 -8.72 9.43 9.32
CA ILE A 111 -7.59 8.73 8.72
C ILE A 111 -7.96 8.17 7.35
N THR A 112 -9.15 7.58 7.20
CA THR A 112 -9.66 7.10 5.91
C THR A 112 -9.75 8.23 4.88
N ILE A 113 -10.29 9.38 5.28
CA ILE A 113 -10.37 10.57 4.41
C ILE A 113 -8.96 11.01 4.01
N LYS A 114 -8.06 11.17 4.98
CA LYS A 114 -6.68 11.58 4.73
C LYS A 114 -5.92 10.60 3.84
N PHE A 115 -6.13 9.30 4.00
CA PHE A 115 -5.52 8.27 3.17
C PHE A 115 -5.91 8.44 1.70
N HIS A 116 -7.20 8.65 1.41
CA HIS A 116 -7.67 8.88 0.05
C HIS A 116 -7.27 10.25 -0.51
N GLU A 117 -7.19 11.29 0.31
CA GLU A 117 -6.64 12.58 -0.09
C GLU A 117 -5.17 12.46 -0.52
N GLU A 118 -4.36 11.75 0.27
CA GLU A 118 -2.96 11.50 -0.04
C GLU A 118 -2.79 10.60 -1.27
N ALA A 119 -3.63 9.58 -1.44
CA ALA A 119 -3.64 8.74 -2.63
C ALA A 119 -3.95 9.54 -3.90
N THR A 120 -5.00 10.38 -3.84
CA THR A 120 -5.40 11.27 -4.94
C THR A 120 -4.30 12.28 -5.27
N LYS A 121 -3.69 12.86 -4.25
CA LYS A 121 -2.57 13.80 -4.40
C LYS A 121 -1.37 13.11 -5.06
N LEU A 122 -0.95 11.96 -4.56
CA LEU A 122 0.15 11.17 -5.13
C LEU A 122 -0.09 10.91 -6.62
N PHE A 123 -1.29 10.45 -6.98
CA PHE A 123 -1.63 10.15 -8.37
C PHE A 123 -1.65 11.39 -9.27
N THR A 124 -2.20 12.50 -8.79
CA THR A 124 -2.25 13.75 -9.56
C THR A 124 -0.86 14.36 -9.74
N GLU A 125 -0.06 14.40 -8.67
CA GLU A 125 1.28 14.98 -8.70
C GLU A 125 2.29 14.10 -9.43
N ALA A 126 2.11 12.78 -9.45
CA ALA A 126 2.96 11.84 -10.18
C ALA A 126 3.13 12.23 -11.66
N PHE A 127 2.07 12.73 -12.32
CA PHE A 127 2.13 13.13 -13.72
C PHE A 127 2.42 14.64 -13.92
N ALA A 128 2.25 15.45 -12.87
CA ALA A 128 2.37 16.90 -12.96
C ALA A 128 3.72 17.44 -12.46
N ASN A 129 4.44 16.67 -11.64
CA ASN A 129 5.67 17.10 -11.00
C ASN A 129 6.81 16.09 -11.26
N GLU A 130 7.71 16.43 -12.17
CA GLU A 130 8.88 15.60 -12.51
C GLU A 130 9.88 15.44 -11.37
N GLU A 131 9.84 16.30 -10.34
CA GLU A 131 10.72 16.22 -9.16
C GLU A 131 10.14 15.33 -8.06
N LEU A 132 8.87 14.93 -8.15
CA LEU A 132 8.25 14.05 -7.16
C LEU A 132 8.83 12.63 -7.30
N LEU A 133 9.45 12.15 -6.22
CA LEU A 133 9.90 10.76 -6.16
C LEU A 133 8.73 9.83 -5.87
N VAL A 134 8.23 9.18 -6.92
CA VAL A 134 7.15 8.18 -6.82
C VAL A 134 7.77 6.79 -6.72
N ALA A 135 7.63 6.15 -5.56
CA ALA A 135 8.23 4.84 -5.29
C ALA A 135 7.70 3.74 -6.21
N CYS A 136 6.39 3.76 -6.46
CA CYS A 136 5.66 2.72 -7.17
C CYS A 136 5.16 3.16 -8.55
N TRP A 137 6.03 3.78 -9.35
CA TRP A 137 5.67 4.30 -10.68
C TRP A 137 4.96 3.27 -11.57
N GLY A 138 5.41 2.00 -11.53
CA GLY A 138 4.79 0.92 -12.29
C GLY A 138 3.33 0.66 -11.91
N LEU A 139 2.95 0.86 -10.64
CA LEU A 139 1.55 0.72 -10.20
C LEU A 139 0.71 1.92 -10.64
N ILE A 140 1.23 3.14 -10.50
CA ILE A 140 0.58 4.38 -10.94
C ILE A 140 0.30 4.36 -12.45
N GLU A 141 1.27 3.93 -13.25
CA GLU A 141 1.13 3.78 -14.70
C GLU A 141 0.04 2.78 -15.09
N VAL A 142 -0.06 1.66 -14.37
CA VAL A 142 -1.12 0.67 -14.63
C VAL A 142 -2.47 1.25 -14.25
N ALA A 143 -2.59 1.90 -13.09
CA ALA A 143 -3.82 2.56 -12.67
C ALA A 143 -4.27 3.59 -13.73
N ASN A 144 -3.39 4.48 -14.18
CA ASN A 144 -3.72 5.53 -15.14
C ASN A 144 -4.28 5.00 -16.48
N ARG A 145 -3.86 3.81 -16.92
CA ARG A 145 -4.40 3.16 -18.14
C ARG A 145 -5.82 2.62 -17.99
N HIS A 146 -6.35 2.66 -16.77
CA HIS A 146 -7.63 2.06 -16.39
C HIS A 146 -8.59 3.05 -15.73
N ILE A 147 -8.26 4.35 -15.73
CA ILE A 147 -9.08 5.40 -15.12
C ILE A 147 -10.41 5.63 -15.87
N ASP A 148 -10.49 5.20 -17.14
CA ASP A 148 -11.63 5.36 -18.06
C ASP A 148 -12.63 4.19 -18.06
#